data_AF-A0A7D6EAD3-F1
#
_entry.id   AF-A0A7D6EAD3-F1
#
_cell.length_a   1.000
_cell.length_b   1.000
_cell.length_c   1.000
_cell.angle_alpha   90.00
_cell.angle_beta   90.00
_cell.angle_gamma   90.00
#
_symmetry.space_group_name_H-M   'P 1'
#
loop_
_entity.id
_entity.type
_entity.pdbx_description
1 polymer ?
#
loop_
_entity_poly.entity_id
_entity_poly.type
_entity_poly.pdbx_seq_one_letter_code
_entity_poly.pdbx_strand_id
1 'polypeptide(L)'
;MFTLVLHTHLPWLAHHGRWPVGEEWLYQSWSAAYLPLFRVLHELAAEGRQGLLTLGMTPVVNAQLDDPYCLEGMYHWLANWGLRAAEAASVRSIPRSKSAGYQSCTPEALRAFGTREAAEAEQALRDFATLWRHGGSPLLRGLIDAGTVELLGGPLAHPFQPLLAPRLREFALREGLADARLRLGRRSGPTGIWAPECAYAPGLETEYRAASVSHFMVDGPSLHGDTALGRPVGETDVVAFGRDLQVSYRVWSPKSGYPGHAAYRDFHTYDHLTGLKPARVTGRGVSSEDKAPYDPVRADRAIDVHVADFVDVVRNRLLSESERIGRPAHVIAAFDTELFGHWWYEGPTWLARTLRALPESGVRVGTLRDALDDGFVGSRVELPASSWGSGKDWQVWNGEQVADLVQLNAEVVDTALSTVDKALAQTASLDGPTPRDNVADQILRETLLTVSSDWPFMVSKDSAADYARYRAHLHAHATREIAGALASGRRDAAERLAEGWTRADGLFGALDARRLPR
;
A
#
# COMPACT_ATOMS: atom_id res chain seq x y z
N MET A 1 -19.88 5.42 14.91
CA MET A 1 -18.57 4.75 15.00
C MET A 1 -17.62 5.38 14.00
N PHE A 2 -16.35 5.54 14.34
CA PHE A 2 -15.31 5.98 13.42
C PHE A 2 -14.40 4.80 13.05
N THR A 3 -14.03 4.69 11.78
CA THR A 3 -13.02 3.73 11.30
C THR A 3 -11.93 4.46 10.55
N LEU A 4 -10.68 4.18 10.92
CA LEU A 4 -9.52 4.51 10.13
C LEU A 4 -9.16 3.32 9.25
N VAL A 5 -8.94 3.55 7.96
CA VAL A 5 -8.47 2.54 7.01
C VAL A 5 -7.12 2.97 6.44
N LEU A 6 -6.11 2.12 6.54
CA LEU A 6 -4.80 2.34 5.94
C LEU A 6 -4.56 1.33 4.82
N HIS A 7 -4.11 1.78 3.65
CA HIS A 7 -3.76 0.91 2.53
C HIS A 7 -2.26 0.87 2.34
N THR A 8 -1.62 -0.30 2.48
CA THR A 8 -0.19 -0.50 2.34
C THR A 8 0.09 -1.21 1.03
N HIS A 9 0.71 -0.50 0.09
CA HIS A 9 0.99 -1.01 -1.24
C HIS A 9 2.26 -0.41 -1.85
N LEU A 10 3.06 -1.27 -2.45
CA LEU A 10 4.12 -0.98 -3.41
C LEU A 10 4.12 -2.10 -4.45
N PRO A 11 4.45 -1.81 -5.73
CA PRO A 11 4.66 -2.86 -6.72
C PRO A 11 5.83 -3.75 -6.30
N TRP A 12 6.05 -4.86 -7.02
CA TRP A 12 7.27 -5.65 -6.84
C TRP A 12 8.49 -4.81 -7.26
N LEU A 13 9.37 -4.45 -6.32
CA LEU A 13 10.54 -3.59 -6.57
C LEU A 13 11.87 -4.32 -6.44
N ALA A 14 11.90 -5.45 -5.72
CA ALA A 14 13.11 -6.24 -5.50
C ALA A 14 13.78 -6.62 -6.83
N HIS A 15 15.10 -6.45 -6.94
CA HIS A 15 15.89 -6.70 -8.15
C HIS A 15 15.61 -5.79 -9.35
N HIS A 16 14.69 -4.84 -9.23
CA HIS A 16 14.23 -4.00 -10.35
C HIS A 16 14.66 -2.54 -10.19
N GLY A 17 15.97 -2.33 -10.07
CA GLY A 17 16.58 -1.01 -9.88
C GLY A 17 16.69 -0.63 -8.41
N ARG A 18 17.80 0.04 -8.05
CA ARG A 18 18.05 0.48 -6.67
C ARG A 18 17.74 1.95 -6.46
N TRP A 19 18.30 2.83 -7.28
CA TRP A 19 18.20 4.28 -7.17
C TRP A 19 18.21 4.93 -8.56
N PRO A 20 17.50 6.05 -8.81
CA PRO A 20 16.64 6.81 -7.88
C PRO A 20 15.21 6.24 -7.75
N VAL A 21 14.89 5.23 -8.54
CA VAL A 21 13.59 4.55 -8.56
C VAL A 21 13.82 3.04 -8.45
N GLY A 22 12.94 2.33 -7.75
CA GLY A 22 13.07 0.91 -7.47
C GLY A 22 13.08 0.63 -5.97
N GLU A 23 14.02 -0.21 -5.52
CA GLU A 23 14.13 -0.66 -4.12
C GLU A 23 14.26 0.48 -3.09
N GLU A 24 14.81 1.64 -3.47
CA GLU A 24 14.84 2.84 -2.62
C GLU A 24 13.44 3.17 -2.06
N TRP A 25 12.38 3.04 -2.88
CA TRP A 25 11.02 3.32 -2.43
C TRP A 25 10.55 2.33 -1.37
N LEU A 26 10.87 1.04 -1.53
CA LEU A 26 10.56 0.02 -0.53
C LEU A 26 11.24 0.36 0.80
N TYR A 27 12.55 0.63 0.79
CA TYR A 27 13.27 0.86 2.03
C TYR A 27 12.94 2.20 2.68
N GLN A 28 12.66 3.26 1.89
CA GLN A 28 12.17 4.53 2.42
C GLN A 28 10.78 4.37 3.07
N SER A 29 9.84 3.68 2.42
CA SER A 29 8.51 3.41 2.99
C SER A 29 8.59 2.51 4.23
N TRP A 30 9.44 1.48 4.19
CA TRP A 30 9.60 0.57 5.33
C TRP A 30 10.21 1.27 6.54
N SER A 31 11.31 2.01 6.35
CA SER A 31 11.98 2.72 7.45
C SER A 31 11.17 3.87 8.02
N ALA A 32 10.50 4.64 7.16
CA ALA A 32 9.82 5.86 7.59
C ALA A 32 8.34 5.64 7.94
N ALA A 33 7.64 4.65 7.36
CA ALA A 33 6.21 4.42 7.60
C ALA A 33 5.92 3.08 8.30
N TYR A 34 6.42 1.95 7.79
CA TYR A 34 5.99 0.64 8.31
C TYR A 34 6.58 0.33 9.69
N LEU A 35 7.88 0.55 9.89
CA LEU A 35 8.51 0.36 11.20
C LEU A 35 7.85 1.23 12.29
N PRO A 36 7.66 2.55 12.10
CA PRO A 36 7.00 3.38 13.10
C PRO A 36 5.52 3.03 13.29
N LEU A 37 4.78 2.70 12.23
CA LEU A 37 3.38 2.32 12.33
C LEU A 37 3.21 1.05 13.18
N PHE A 38 3.99 0.02 12.91
CA PHE A 38 3.92 -1.22 13.69
C PHE A 38 4.33 -1.00 15.15
N ARG A 39 5.30 -0.11 15.40
CA ARG A 39 5.64 0.31 16.77
C ARG A 39 4.42 0.91 17.48
N VAL A 40 3.76 1.88 16.84
CA VAL A 40 2.52 2.49 17.37
C VAL A 40 1.43 1.46 17.62
N LEU A 41 1.20 0.54 16.68
CA LEU A 41 0.17 -0.49 16.82
C LEU A 41 0.50 -1.48 17.93
N HIS A 42 1.76 -1.90 18.08
CA HIS A 42 2.19 -2.77 19.17
C HIS A 42 2.10 -2.08 20.54
N GLU A 43 2.47 -0.80 20.63
CA GLU A 43 2.32 -0.02 21.87
C GLU A 43 0.84 0.08 22.28
N LEU A 44 -0.05 0.44 21.35
CA LEU A 44 -1.48 0.53 21.62
C LEU A 44 -2.10 -0.85 21.93
N ALA A 45 -1.62 -1.92 21.28
CA ALA A 45 -2.02 -3.29 21.60
C ALA A 45 -1.57 -3.69 23.02
N ALA A 46 -0.35 -3.31 23.43
CA ALA A 46 0.16 -3.57 24.78
C ALA A 46 -0.61 -2.80 25.87
N GLU A 47 -1.24 -1.68 25.52
CA GLU A 47 -2.22 -0.98 26.36
C GLU A 47 -3.58 -1.70 26.45
N GLY A 48 -3.75 -2.83 25.77
CA GLY A 48 -5.00 -3.60 25.73
C GLY A 48 -6.05 -3.04 24.76
N ARG A 49 -5.66 -2.15 23.84
CA ARG A 49 -6.59 -1.57 22.86
C ARG A 49 -6.78 -2.52 21.67
N GLN A 50 -8.04 -2.63 21.25
CA GLN A 50 -8.47 -3.48 20.14
C GLN A 50 -9.31 -2.66 19.15
N GLY A 51 -9.48 -3.18 17.93
CA GLY A 51 -10.29 -2.54 16.89
C GLY A 51 -9.79 -1.15 16.50
N LEU A 52 -8.48 -0.93 16.48
CA LEU A 52 -7.89 0.41 16.31
C LEU A 52 -8.04 0.94 14.89
N LEU A 53 -7.84 0.07 13.89
CA LEU A 53 -7.95 0.41 12.48
C LEU A 53 -8.14 -0.84 11.62
N THR A 54 -8.61 -0.61 10.40
CA THR A 54 -8.60 -1.61 9.32
C THR A 54 -7.37 -1.37 8.44
N LEU A 55 -6.53 -2.39 8.27
CA LEU A 55 -5.27 -2.34 7.55
C LEU A 55 -5.36 -3.18 6.27
N GLY A 56 -5.31 -2.54 5.10
CA GLY A 56 -5.13 -3.24 3.84
C GLY A 56 -3.66 -3.48 3.56
N MET A 57 -3.24 -4.72 3.39
CA MET A 57 -1.87 -5.05 2.95
C MET A 57 -1.92 -5.93 1.71
N THR A 58 -1.33 -5.45 0.61
CA THR A 58 -1.36 -6.20 -0.64
C THR A 58 -0.44 -7.44 -0.56
N PRO A 59 -0.80 -8.56 -1.21
CA PRO A 59 0.04 -9.76 -1.19
C PRO A 59 1.47 -9.50 -1.69
N VAL A 60 1.64 -8.67 -2.73
CA VAL A 60 2.97 -8.28 -3.24
C VAL A 60 3.84 -7.54 -2.22
N VAL A 61 3.25 -6.72 -1.33
CA VAL A 61 4.02 -6.08 -0.26
C VAL A 61 4.38 -7.09 0.81
N ASN A 62 3.44 -7.95 1.24
CA ASN A 62 3.76 -9.02 2.19
C ASN A 62 4.88 -9.93 1.64
N ALA A 63 4.88 -10.20 0.34
CA ALA A 63 5.96 -10.95 -0.30
C ALA A 63 7.32 -10.23 -0.19
N GLN A 64 7.38 -8.92 -0.43
CA GLN A 64 8.61 -8.13 -0.26
C GLN A 64 9.08 -8.05 1.19
N LEU A 65 8.15 -7.88 2.14
CA LEU A 65 8.50 -7.77 3.57
C LEU A 65 8.96 -9.09 4.19
N ASP A 66 8.73 -10.22 3.52
CA ASP A 66 9.21 -11.55 3.92
C ASP A 66 10.37 -12.06 3.05
N ASP A 67 10.76 -11.32 2.01
CA ASP A 67 11.79 -11.75 1.07
C ASP A 67 13.20 -11.62 1.67
N PRO A 68 14.03 -12.68 1.68
CA PRO A 68 15.38 -12.62 2.25
C PRO A 68 16.28 -11.54 1.64
N TYR A 69 16.18 -11.29 0.33
CA TYR A 69 16.96 -10.25 -0.33
C TYR A 69 16.51 -8.86 0.13
N CYS A 70 15.20 -8.61 0.20
CA CYS A 70 14.66 -7.36 0.75
C CYS A 70 15.01 -7.16 2.23
N LEU A 71 15.00 -8.21 3.05
CA LEU A 71 15.38 -8.13 4.47
C LEU A 71 16.86 -7.72 4.63
N GLU A 72 17.75 -8.30 3.84
CA GLU A 72 19.16 -7.90 3.81
C GLU A 72 19.32 -6.45 3.32
N GLY A 73 18.63 -6.09 2.24
CA GLY A 73 18.63 -4.72 1.71
C GLY A 73 18.13 -3.69 2.72
N MET A 74 17.08 -4.02 3.48
CA MET A 74 16.53 -3.16 4.52
C MET A 74 17.51 -2.96 5.69
N TYR A 75 18.19 -4.02 6.12
CA TYR A 75 19.26 -3.89 7.12
C TYR A 75 20.37 -2.94 6.64
N HIS A 76 20.84 -3.12 5.40
CA HIS A 76 21.84 -2.24 4.81
C HIS A 76 21.37 -0.79 4.68
N TRP A 77 20.11 -0.57 4.32
CA TRP A 77 19.49 0.74 4.26
C TRP A 77 19.51 1.45 5.62
N LEU A 78 19.07 0.77 6.67
CA LEU A 78 19.06 1.33 8.03
C LEU A 78 20.48 1.60 8.56
N ALA A 79 21.42 0.71 8.29
CA ALA A 79 22.83 0.90 8.66
C ALA A 79 23.42 2.12 7.93
N ASN A 80 23.14 2.27 6.64
CA ASN A 80 23.55 3.42 5.85
C ASN A 80 22.91 4.73 6.37
N TRP A 81 21.63 4.71 6.74
CA TRP A 81 20.99 5.85 7.40
C TRP A 81 21.74 6.26 8.68
N GLY A 82 22.14 5.30 9.52
CA GLY A 82 22.97 5.57 10.70
C GLY A 82 24.31 6.22 10.37
N LEU A 83 24.99 5.77 9.30
CA LEU A 83 26.24 6.39 8.84
C LEU A 83 26.05 7.83 8.35
N ARG A 84 25.00 8.09 7.56
CA ARG A 84 24.66 9.44 7.06
C ARG A 84 24.28 10.37 8.21
N ALA A 85 23.59 9.85 9.23
CA ALA A 85 23.28 10.59 10.44
C ALA A 85 24.53 10.93 11.27
N ALA A 86 25.47 9.99 11.40
CA ALA A 86 26.76 10.23 12.07
C ALA A 86 27.61 11.26 11.32
N GLU A 87 27.62 11.21 9.98
CA GLU A 87 28.24 12.23 9.14
C GLU A 87 27.63 13.61 9.45
N ALA A 88 26.30 13.75 9.38
CA ALA A 88 25.59 14.99 9.73
C ALA A 88 25.93 15.48 11.15
N ALA A 89 25.97 14.59 12.14
CA ALA A 89 26.30 14.87 13.53
C ALA A 89 27.75 15.37 13.73
N SER A 90 28.64 15.10 12.78
CA SER A 90 30.07 15.43 12.86
C SER A 90 30.49 16.63 12.02
N VAL A 91 29.65 17.13 11.10
CA VAL A 91 29.98 18.26 10.21
C VAL A 91 30.49 19.48 10.99
N ARG A 92 31.69 19.95 10.64
CA ARG A 92 32.36 21.12 11.25
C ARG A 92 32.42 22.35 10.34
N SER A 93 32.42 22.13 9.03
CA SER A 93 32.46 23.17 8.00
C SER A 93 31.55 22.76 6.86
N ILE A 94 30.99 23.73 6.13
CA ILE A 94 30.09 23.49 5.00
C ILE A 94 30.90 22.92 3.83
N PRO A 95 30.73 21.63 3.44
CA PRO A 95 31.38 21.10 2.26
C PRO A 95 30.78 21.72 1.01
N ARG A 96 31.52 21.70 -0.10
CA ARG A 96 31.03 22.24 -1.37
C ARG A 96 29.89 21.34 -1.90
N SER A 97 28.64 21.74 -1.66
CA SER A 97 27.44 21.03 -2.12
C SER A 97 26.36 22.02 -2.60
N LYS A 98 25.33 21.52 -3.28
CA LYS A 98 24.18 22.35 -3.71
C LYS A 98 23.37 22.90 -2.52
N SER A 99 23.40 22.22 -1.37
CA SER A 99 22.72 22.65 -0.14
C SER A 99 23.57 23.57 0.75
N ALA A 100 24.79 23.94 0.35
CA ALA A 100 25.71 24.73 1.17
C ALA A 100 25.14 26.08 1.64
N GLY A 101 24.22 26.67 0.87
CA GLY A 101 23.55 27.93 1.23
C GLY A 101 22.21 27.78 1.93
N TYR A 102 21.74 26.55 2.21
CA TYR A 102 20.41 26.33 2.76
C TYR A 102 20.42 26.63 4.27
N GLN A 103 19.42 27.37 4.76
CA GLN A 103 19.32 27.69 6.19
C GLN A 103 19.22 26.42 7.07
N SER A 104 18.56 25.38 6.55
CA SER A 104 18.45 24.07 7.21
C SER A 104 19.75 23.23 7.20
N CYS A 105 20.77 23.64 6.44
CA CYS A 105 21.99 22.84 6.21
C CYS A 105 23.26 23.53 6.74
N THR A 106 23.12 24.50 7.65
CA THR A 106 24.28 25.04 8.39
C THR A 106 24.94 23.93 9.22
N PRO A 107 26.25 24.01 9.52
CA PRO A 107 26.91 23.00 10.35
C PRO A 107 26.22 22.80 11.70
N GLU A 108 25.74 23.88 12.33
CA GLU A 108 24.99 23.83 13.59
C GLU A 108 23.67 23.07 13.43
N ALA A 109 22.90 23.38 12.40
CA ALA A 109 21.63 22.72 12.12
C ALA A 109 21.83 21.23 11.81
N LEU A 110 22.80 20.89 10.96
CA LEU A 110 23.10 19.50 10.60
C LEU A 110 23.58 18.68 11.78
N ARG A 111 24.39 19.25 12.69
CA ARG A 111 24.84 18.53 13.89
C ARG A 111 23.69 18.18 14.82
N ALA A 112 22.82 19.16 15.11
CA ALA A 112 21.64 18.93 15.94
C ALA A 112 20.70 17.91 15.30
N PHE A 113 20.47 18.04 13.99
CA PHE A 113 19.63 17.13 13.23
C PHE A 113 20.20 15.71 13.17
N GLY A 114 21.50 15.58 12.85
CA GLY A 114 22.20 14.30 12.73
C GLY A 114 22.24 13.53 14.04
N THR A 115 22.38 14.21 15.18
CA THR A 115 22.31 13.57 16.50
C THR A 115 20.95 12.89 16.72
N ARG A 116 19.87 13.55 16.31
CA ARG A 116 18.52 12.98 16.39
C ARG A 116 18.34 11.82 15.41
N GLU A 117 18.71 12.00 14.15
CA GLU A 117 18.59 10.93 13.15
C GLU A 117 19.43 9.71 13.50
N ALA A 118 20.57 9.89 14.18
CA ALA A 118 21.39 8.76 14.64
C ALA A 118 20.65 7.94 15.70
N ALA A 119 19.96 8.61 16.65
CA ALA A 119 19.13 7.92 17.63
C ALA A 119 17.93 7.19 16.98
N GLU A 120 17.28 7.82 16.00
CA GLU A 120 16.18 7.20 15.24
C GLU A 120 16.64 5.99 14.42
N ALA A 121 17.78 6.12 13.72
CA ALA A 121 18.36 5.02 12.95
C ALA A 121 18.78 3.86 13.85
N GLU A 122 19.34 4.14 15.03
CA GLU A 122 19.70 3.12 16.01
C GLU A 122 18.45 2.39 16.54
N GLN A 123 17.37 3.13 16.85
CA GLN A 123 16.11 2.50 17.25
C GLN A 123 15.52 1.65 16.12
N ALA A 124 15.51 2.16 14.89
CA ALA A 124 15.01 1.41 13.74
C ALA A 124 15.82 0.12 13.49
N LEU A 125 17.16 0.18 13.62
CA LEU A 125 18.03 -1.01 13.56
C LEU A 125 17.72 -2.01 14.66
N ARG A 126 17.51 -1.55 15.91
CA ARG A 126 17.15 -2.43 17.03
C ARG A 126 15.80 -3.10 16.78
N ASP A 127 14.78 -2.34 16.39
CA ASP A 127 13.46 -2.87 16.07
C ASP A 127 13.55 -3.89 14.93
N PHE A 128 14.32 -3.58 13.89
CA PHE A 128 14.50 -4.49 12.77
C PHE A 128 15.19 -5.79 13.20
N ALA A 129 16.31 -5.70 13.92
CA ALA A 129 17.08 -6.86 14.36
C ALA A 129 16.33 -7.75 15.36
N THR A 130 15.45 -7.17 16.18
CA THR A 130 14.72 -7.90 17.23
C THR A 130 13.36 -8.43 16.75
N LEU A 131 12.68 -7.71 15.86
CA LEU A 131 11.30 -8.02 15.46
C LEU A 131 11.17 -8.43 13.98
N TRP A 132 11.86 -7.74 13.07
CA TRP A 132 11.59 -7.85 11.61
C TRP A 132 12.54 -8.74 10.82
N ARG A 133 13.71 -9.11 11.37
CA ARG A 133 14.75 -9.86 10.63
C ARG A 133 14.30 -11.19 10.01
N HIS A 134 13.13 -11.69 10.42
CA HIS A 134 12.53 -12.95 9.95
C HIS A 134 11.24 -12.74 9.14
N GLY A 135 10.99 -11.52 8.68
CA GLY A 135 9.83 -11.15 7.87
C GLY A 135 8.80 -10.30 8.63
N GLY A 136 7.95 -9.61 7.87
CA GLY A 136 6.86 -8.79 8.40
C GLY A 136 5.60 -9.58 8.76
N SER A 137 5.37 -10.72 8.11
CA SER A 137 4.15 -11.52 8.30
C SER A 137 3.93 -11.99 9.76
N PRO A 138 4.94 -12.46 10.51
CA PRO A 138 4.75 -12.82 11.92
C PRO A 138 4.29 -11.66 12.80
N LEU A 139 4.78 -10.44 12.53
CA LEU A 139 4.40 -9.24 13.29
C LEU A 139 2.96 -8.82 12.98
N LEU A 140 2.60 -8.82 11.69
CA LEU A 140 1.25 -8.51 11.24
C LEU A 140 0.25 -9.51 11.83
N ARG A 141 0.58 -10.80 11.79
CA ARG A 141 -0.22 -11.84 12.41
C ARG A 141 -0.43 -11.57 13.89
N GLY A 142 0.61 -11.14 14.63
CA GLY A 142 0.49 -10.79 16.04
C GLY A 142 -0.56 -9.70 16.31
N LEU A 143 -0.61 -8.66 15.45
CA LEU A 143 -1.59 -7.58 15.55
C LEU A 143 -3.02 -8.05 15.21
N ILE A 144 -3.17 -8.94 14.22
CA ILE A 144 -4.47 -9.51 13.84
C ILE A 144 -4.99 -10.45 14.93
N ASP A 145 -4.14 -11.37 15.41
CA ASP A 145 -4.51 -12.37 16.43
C ASP A 145 -4.86 -11.69 17.77
N ALA A 146 -4.29 -10.51 18.06
CA ALA A 146 -4.63 -9.68 19.21
C ALA A 146 -5.95 -8.89 19.05
N GLY A 147 -6.54 -8.88 17.84
CA GLY A 147 -7.69 -8.04 17.50
C GLY A 147 -7.36 -6.55 17.44
N THR A 148 -6.08 -6.18 17.35
CA THR A 148 -5.64 -4.79 17.27
C THR A 148 -6.06 -4.16 15.94
N VAL A 149 -5.93 -4.91 14.85
CA VAL A 149 -6.32 -4.49 13.50
C VAL A 149 -7.18 -5.54 12.81
N GLU A 150 -8.06 -5.09 11.94
CA GLU A 150 -8.63 -5.94 10.89
C GLU A 150 -7.72 -5.91 9.67
N LEU A 151 -7.55 -7.05 8.98
CA LEU A 151 -6.82 -7.11 7.72
C LEU A 151 -7.77 -7.11 6.50
N LEU A 152 -7.52 -6.21 5.55
CA LEU A 152 -8.02 -6.32 4.18
C LEU A 152 -6.95 -6.94 3.28
N GLY A 153 -7.36 -7.95 2.52
CA GLY A 153 -6.51 -8.58 1.50
C GLY A 153 -6.69 -7.94 0.13
N GLY A 154 -6.22 -8.62 -0.90
CA GLY A 154 -6.41 -8.20 -2.28
C GLY A 154 -5.83 -9.21 -3.26
N PRO A 155 -5.90 -8.92 -4.57
CA PRO A 155 -5.27 -9.73 -5.60
C PRO A 155 -3.73 -9.67 -5.55
N LEU A 156 -3.06 -10.73 -6.01
CA LEU A 156 -1.61 -10.96 -5.87
C LEU A 156 -0.74 -9.71 -6.12
N ALA A 157 -0.85 -9.11 -7.31
CA ALA A 157 0.00 -8.00 -7.76
C ALA A 157 -0.81 -6.73 -8.04
N HIS A 158 -1.87 -6.48 -7.26
CA HIS A 158 -2.67 -5.25 -7.35
C HIS A 158 -3.11 -4.84 -8.78
N PRO A 159 -3.56 -5.76 -9.66
CA PRO A 159 -3.98 -5.38 -11.00
C PRO A 159 -5.28 -4.56 -10.97
N PHE A 160 -5.44 -3.65 -11.94
CA PHE A 160 -6.68 -2.87 -12.08
C PHE A 160 -7.84 -3.75 -12.56
N GLN A 161 -8.59 -4.32 -11.59
CA GLN A 161 -9.57 -5.39 -11.81
C GLN A 161 -10.62 -5.11 -12.90
N PRO A 162 -11.21 -3.89 -13.03
CA PRO A 162 -12.23 -3.64 -14.04
C PRO A 162 -11.80 -3.92 -15.50
N LEU A 163 -10.50 -3.78 -15.79
CA LEU A 163 -9.96 -3.93 -17.15
C LEU A 163 -9.29 -5.29 -17.39
N LEU A 164 -9.19 -6.14 -16.35
CA LEU A 164 -8.50 -7.41 -16.43
C LEU A 164 -9.41 -8.51 -16.99
N ALA A 165 -8.85 -9.43 -17.78
CA ALA A 165 -9.57 -10.58 -18.29
C ALA A 165 -10.21 -11.38 -17.13
N PRO A 166 -11.52 -11.72 -17.18
CA PRO A 166 -12.25 -12.28 -16.03
C PRO A 166 -11.58 -13.50 -15.38
N ARG A 167 -11.06 -14.44 -16.19
CA ARG A 167 -10.36 -15.64 -15.69
C ARG A 167 -9.10 -15.29 -14.89
N LEU A 168 -8.30 -14.34 -15.38
CA LEU A 168 -7.08 -13.89 -14.69
C LEU A 168 -7.42 -13.03 -13.47
N ARG A 169 -8.50 -12.24 -13.52
CA ARG A 169 -9.02 -11.46 -12.38
C ARG A 169 -9.43 -12.36 -11.22
N GLU A 170 -10.28 -13.35 -11.49
CA GLU A 170 -10.72 -14.31 -10.48
C GLU A 170 -9.53 -15.06 -9.88
N PHE A 171 -8.60 -15.53 -10.73
CA PHE A 171 -7.38 -16.19 -10.30
C PHE A 171 -6.53 -15.29 -9.39
N ALA A 172 -6.23 -14.06 -9.82
CA ALA A 172 -5.42 -13.12 -9.06
C ALA A 172 -6.00 -12.83 -7.67
N LEU A 173 -7.33 -12.66 -7.57
CA LEU A 173 -8.03 -12.44 -6.31
C LEU A 173 -7.95 -13.66 -5.40
N ARG A 174 -8.33 -14.85 -5.90
CA ARG A 174 -8.33 -16.08 -5.10
C ARG A 174 -6.94 -16.44 -4.59
N GLU A 175 -5.95 -16.38 -5.47
CA GLU A 175 -4.56 -16.67 -5.11
C GLU A 175 -3.98 -15.61 -4.16
N GLY A 176 -4.35 -14.34 -4.31
CA GLY A 176 -3.93 -13.28 -3.40
C GLY A 176 -4.46 -13.47 -1.98
N LEU A 177 -5.75 -13.83 -1.86
CA LEU A 177 -6.34 -14.19 -0.55
C LEU A 177 -5.76 -15.48 0.02
N ALA A 178 -5.36 -16.43 -0.83
CA ALA A 178 -4.71 -17.66 -0.41
C ALA A 178 -3.27 -17.42 0.09
N ASP A 179 -2.50 -16.57 -0.60
CA ASP A 179 -1.15 -16.17 -0.20
C ASP A 179 -1.17 -15.45 1.15
N ALA A 180 -2.10 -14.51 1.34
CA ALA A 180 -2.28 -13.85 2.64
C ALA A 180 -2.58 -14.86 3.77
N ARG A 181 -3.46 -15.85 3.53
CA ARG A 181 -3.75 -16.92 4.50
C ARG A 181 -2.57 -17.84 4.77
N LEU A 182 -1.73 -18.09 3.76
CA LEU A 182 -0.54 -18.92 3.90
C LEU A 182 0.50 -18.24 4.82
N ARG A 183 0.72 -16.93 4.62
CA ARG A 183 1.69 -16.14 5.40
C ARG A 183 1.22 -15.86 6.83
N LEU A 184 -0.06 -15.52 6.99
CA LEU A 184 -0.60 -15.00 8.25
C LEU A 184 -1.36 -16.06 9.05
N GLY A 185 -1.64 -17.22 8.46
CA GLY A 185 -2.44 -18.28 9.07
C GLY A 185 -3.93 -18.20 8.73
N ARG A 186 -4.61 -19.35 8.76
CA ARG A 186 -6.01 -19.47 8.29
C ARG A 186 -7.03 -18.66 9.09
N ARG A 187 -6.85 -18.56 10.43
CA ARG A 187 -7.77 -17.78 11.30
C ARG A 187 -7.62 -16.27 11.08
N SER A 188 -6.42 -15.86 10.71
CA SER A 188 -6.01 -14.47 10.51
C SER A 188 -6.13 -14.06 9.03
N GLY A 189 -6.81 -14.88 8.21
CA GLY A 189 -7.03 -14.63 6.80
C GLY A 189 -8.00 -13.47 6.56
N PRO A 190 -7.76 -12.62 5.55
CA PRO A 190 -8.63 -11.50 5.27
C PRO A 190 -10.02 -11.99 4.82
N THR A 191 -11.05 -11.30 5.32
CA THR A 191 -12.45 -11.48 4.92
C THR A 191 -12.99 -10.27 4.16
N GLY A 192 -12.28 -9.15 4.19
CA GLY A 192 -12.53 -7.97 3.36
C GLY A 192 -11.39 -7.76 2.37
N ILE A 193 -11.59 -6.88 1.40
CA ILE A 193 -10.56 -6.48 0.45
C ILE A 193 -10.39 -4.97 0.37
N TRP A 194 -9.16 -4.58 0.14
CA TRP A 194 -8.88 -3.35 -0.56
C TRP A 194 -8.83 -3.68 -2.05
N ALA A 195 -9.90 -3.38 -2.78
CA ALA A 195 -9.89 -3.52 -4.24
C ALA A 195 -8.85 -2.54 -4.80
N PRO A 196 -7.98 -2.95 -5.75
CA PRO A 196 -6.98 -2.06 -6.31
C PRO A 196 -7.59 -0.75 -6.77
N GLU A 197 -7.10 0.35 -6.21
CA GLU A 197 -7.56 1.71 -6.49
C GLU A 197 -9.01 2.00 -6.11
N CYS A 198 -9.58 1.20 -5.20
CA CYS A 198 -11.01 1.11 -4.95
C CYS A 198 -11.81 1.01 -6.25
N ALA A 199 -11.22 0.40 -7.28
CA ALA A 199 -11.77 0.35 -8.61
C ALA A 199 -12.85 -0.72 -8.67
N TYR A 200 -14.02 -0.30 -9.16
CA TYR A 200 -15.21 -1.13 -9.20
C TYR A 200 -15.85 -1.07 -10.58
N ALA A 201 -16.34 -2.22 -11.04
CA ALA A 201 -17.27 -2.36 -12.15
C ALA A 201 -18.49 -3.17 -11.68
N PRO A 202 -19.71 -2.87 -12.14
CA PRO A 202 -20.89 -3.68 -11.84
C PRO A 202 -20.64 -5.16 -12.15
N GLY A 203 -20.97 -6.04 -11.20
CA GLY A 203 -20.73 -7.49 -11.27
C GLY A 203 -19.54 -7.96 -10.44
N LEU A 204 -18.61 -7.08 -10.05
CA LEU A 204 -17.46 -7.47 -9.23
C LEU A 204 -17.87 -7.94 -7.83
N GLU A 205 -18.98 -7.44 -7.28
CA GLU A 205 -19.54 -7.90 -6.00
C GLU A 205 -19.90 -9.39 -6.04
N THR A 206 -20.30 -9.91 -7.19
CA THR A 206 -20.58 -11.35 -7.40
C THR A 206 -19.29 -12.18 -7.36
N GLU A 207 -18.20 -11.68 -7.94
CA GLU A 207 -16.88 -12.32 -7.87
C GLU A 207 -16.30 -12.26 -6.46
N TYR A 208 -16.47 -11.14 -5.77
CA TYR A 208 -16.08 -10.97 -4.37
C TYR A 208 -16.79 -11.98 -3.48
N ARG A 209 -18.12 -12.12 -3.64
CA ARG A 209 -18.90 -13.15 -2.93
C ARG A 209 -18.37 -14.56 -3.21
N ALA A 210 -18.08 -14.88 -4.47
CA ALA A 210 -17.53 -16.19 -4.86
C ALA A 210 -16.15 -16.46 -4.22
N ALA A 211 -15.35 -15.41 -4.02
CA ALA A 211 -14.07 -15.47 -3.31
C ALA A 211 -14.21 -15.40 -1.77
N SER A 212 -15.42 -15.43 -1.22
CA SER A 212 -15.72 -15.28 0.21
C SER A 212 -15.27 -13.94 0.81
N VAL A 213 -15.28 -12.88 0.00
CA VAL A 213 -15.09 -11.50 0.43
C VAL A 213 -16.44 -10.95 0.89
N SER A 214 -16.46 -10.41 2.11
CA SER A 214 -17.66 -9.88 2.77
C SER A 214 -17.85 -8.38 2.58
N HIS A 215 -16.75 -7.63 2.44
CA HIS A 215 -16.81 -6.19 2.29
C HIS A 215 -15.57 -5.62 1.59
N PHE A 216 -15.74 -4.42 1.05
CA PHE A 216 -14.70 -3.68 0.35
C PHE A 216 -14.90 -2.17 0.46
N MET A 217 -13.88 -1.42 0.07
CA MET A 217 -13.88 0.04 0.08
C MET A 217 -14.21 0.61 -1.31
N VAL A 218 -14.97 1.70 -1.33
CA VAL A 218 -15.21 2.58 -2.49
C VAL A 218 -14.96 4.03 -2.10
N ASP A 219 -14.82 4.92 -3.07
CA ASP A 219 -14.77 6.34 -2.77
C ASP A 219 -16.17 6.90 -2.48
N GLY A 220 -16.26 7.96 -1.67
CA GLY A 220 -17.55 8.55 -1.29
C GLY A 220 -18.48 8.90 -2.46
N PRO A 221 -17.98 9.44 -3.60
CA PRO A 221 -18.81 9.71 -4.78
C PRO A 221 -19.47 8.48 -5.39
N SER A 222 -18.90 7.28 -5.25
CA SER A 222 -19.50 6.03 -5.72
C SER A 222 -20.81 5.69 -4.99
N LEU A 223 -21.00 6.25 -3.79
CA LEU A 223 -22.23 6.15 -2.99
C LEU A 223 -23.06 7.44 -3.03
N HIS A 224 -22.86 8.27 -4.06
CA HIS A 224 -23.50 9.59 -4.17
C HIS A 224 -23.27 10.50 -2.94
N GLY A 225 -22.16 10.28 -2.23
CA GLY A 225 -21.79 11.01 -1.01
C GLY A 225 -22.42 10.47 0.29
N ASP A 226 -23.35 9.52 0.23
CA ASP A 226 -23.94 8.92 1.44
C ASP A 226 -23.09 7.77 1.98
N THR A 227 -22.09 8.14 2.78
CA THR A 227 -21.08 7.25 3.36
C THR A 227 -21.37 6.87 4.82
N ALA A 228 -22.52 7.29 5.35
CA ALA A 228 -22.84 7.17 6.77
C ALA A 228 -23.08 5.73 7.25
N LEU A 229 -23.21 4.77 6.34
CA LEU A 229 -23.39 3.33 6.59
C LEU A 229 -22.80 2.55 5.41
N GLY A 230 -22.36 1.32 5.66
CA GLY A 230 -22.03 0.37 4.60
C GLY A 230 -23.27 -0.02 3.78
N ARG A 231 -23.09 -0.38 2.51
CA ARG A 231 -24.19 -0.69 1.59
C ARG A 231 -24.00 -2.06 0.93
N PRO A 232 -24.94 -3.01 1.09
CA PRO A 232 -24.96 -4.22 0.26
C PRO A 232 -25.06 -3.85 -1.23
N VAL A 233 -24.33 -4.54 -2.10
CA VAL A 233 -24.22 -4.18 -3.52
C VAL A 233 -24.92 -5.20 -4.42
N GLY A 234 -25.64 -4.71 -5.43
CA GLY A 234 -26.30 -5.54 -6.44
C GLY A 234 -27.29 -6.50 -5.77
N GLU A 235 -27.24 -7.78 -6.08
CA GLU A 235 -28.03 -8.84 -5.42
C GLU A 235 -27.26 -9.62 -4.34
N THR A 236 -26.08 -9.14 -3.94
CA THR A 236 -25.18 -9.86 -3.02
C THR A 236 -25.20 -9.30 -1.60
N ASP A 237 -24.74 -10.06 -0.61
CA ASP A 237 -24.54 -9.55 0.75
C ASP A 237 -23.16 -8.91 0.95
N VAL A 238 -22.41 -8.67 -0.13
CA VAL A 238 -21.11 -7.99 -0.08
C VAL A 238 -21.35 -6.50 0.16
N VAL A 239 -20.71 -5.95 1.20
CA VAL A 239 -20.93 -4.58 1.65
C VAL A 239 -19.83 -3.66 1.15
N ALA A 240 -20.21 -2.58 0.47
CA ALA A 240 -19.32 -1.48 0.11
C ALA A 240 -19.34 -0.41 1.21
N PHE A 241 -18.14 0.01 1.63
CA PHE A 241 -17.93 1.11 2.55
C PHE A 241 -17.33 2.31 1.82
N GLY A 242 -17.96 3.48 1.95
CA GLY A 242 -17.51 4.69 1.29
C GLY A 242 -16.56 5.52 2.14
N ARG A 243 -15.46 5.99 1.55
CA ARG A 243 -14.58 6.98 2.17
C ARG A 243 -15.31 8.32 2.38
N ASP A 244 -15.31 8.84 3.61
CA ASP A 244 -15.82 10.17 3.90
C ASP A 244 -14.78 11.24 3.51
N LEU A 245 -15.07 11.97 2.43
CA LEU A 245 -14.15 12.99 1.90
C LEU A 245 -14.05 14.23 2.79
N GLN A 246 -15.08 14.57 3.58
CA GLN A 246 -15.04 15.74 4.45
C GLN A 246 -14.02 15.54 5.58
N VAL A 247 -13.98 14.33 6.15
CA VAL A 247 -12.99 13.97 7.17
C VAL A 247 -11.63 13.70 6.53
N SER A 248 -11.59 12.92 5.44
CA SER A 248 -10.31 12.53 4.81
C SER A 248 -9.51 13.74 4.30
N TYR A 249 -10.18 14.78 3.78
CA TYR A 249 -9.49 15.99 3.29
C TYR A 249 -8.91 16.88 4.40
N ARG A 250 -9.20 16.65 5.68
CA ARG A 250 -8.46 17.32 6.74
C ARG A 250 -7.00 16.88 6.81
N VAL A 251 -6.73 15.62 6.45
CA VAL A 251 -5.36 15.09 6.39
C VAL A 251 -4.80 15.19 4.97
N TRP A 252 -5.56 14.74 3.95
CA TRP A 252 -5.06 14.55 2.59
C TRP A 252 -5.38 15.70 1.62
N SER A 253 -5.79 16.88 2.10
CA SER A 253 -5.97 18.02 1.19
C SER A 253 -4.61 18.52 0.69
N PRO A 254 -4.35 18.55 -0.63
CA PRO A 254 -3.11 19.07 -1.20
C PRO A 254 -2.94 20.57 -0.95
N LYS A 255 -4.04 21.26 -0.62
CA LYS A 255 -4.01 22.67 -0.28
C LYS A 255 -3.92 22.88 1.21
N SER A 256 -4.69 22.18 2.04
CA SER A 256 -4.95 22.58 3.42
C SER A 256 -4.83 21.46 4.45
N GLY A 257 -4.26 20.31 4.07
CA GLY A 257 -4.08 19.19 4.97
C GLY A 257 -3.01 19.47 6.02
N TYR A 258 -3.12 18.81 7.18
CA TYR A 258 -2.13 18.91 8.25
C TYR A 258 -0.67 18.70 7.80
N PRO A 259 -0.33 17.74 6.91
CA PRO A 259 1.04 17.50 6.47
C PRO A 259 1.76 18.74 5.90
N GLY A 260 1.02 19.69 5.32
CA GLY A 260 1.58 20.92 4.77
C GLY A 260 1.87 22.01 5.82
N HIS A 261 1.73 21.72 7.11
CA HIS A 261 1.93 22.69 8.17
C HIS A 261 3.40 23.12 8.30
N ALA A 262 3.63 24.42 8.51
CA ALA A 262 4.95 25.05 8.52
C ALA A 262 5.94 24.48 9.57
N ALA A 263 5.44 23.77 10.58
CA ALA A 263 6.25 23.14 11.63
C ALA A 263 6.77 21.75 11.26
N TYR A 264 6.13 21.06 10.33
CA TYR A 264 6.43 19.67 10.00
C TYR A 264 7.65 19.53 9.10
N ARG A 265 8.31 18.37 9.19
CA ARG A 265 9.49 18.04 8.39
C ARG A 265 9.13 18.10 6.91
N ASP A 266 9.97 18.80 6.14
CA ASP A 266 9.75 18.95 4.72
C ASP A 266 10.19 17.69 3.96
N PHE A 267 9.31 17.17 3.12
CA PHE A 267 9.62 15.97 2.33
C PHE A 267 10.61 16.23 1.19
N HIS A 268 10.62 17.44 0.63
CA HIS A 268 11.27 17.76 -0.65
C HIS A 268 12.64 18.43 -0.50
N THR A 269 12.97 18.94 0.68
CA THR A 269 14.23 19.64 0.93
C THR A 269 15.26 18.72 1.57
N TYR A 270 16.26 18.34 0.77
CA TYR A 270 17.34 17.44 1.14
C TYR A 270 18.64 18.21 1.38
N ASP A 271 19.43 17.72 2.32
CA ASP A 271 20.85 18.03 2.37
C ASP A 271 21.60 17.17 1.33
N HIS A 272 22.30 17.83 0.39
CA HIS A 272 22.98 17.16 -0.72
C HIS A 272 24.30 16.47 -0.31
N LEU A 273 24.79 16.68 0.92
CA LEU A 273 25.92 15.92 1.45
C LEU A 273 25.46 14.55 1.97
N THR A 274 24.46 14.56 2.86
CA THR A 274 24.04 13.38 3.63
C THR A 274 22.79 12.70 3.07
N GLY A 275 22.08 13.32 2.14
CA GLY A 275 20.78 12.85 1.64
C GLY A 275 19.65 12.87 2.69
N LEU A 276 19.88 13.49 3.85
CA LEU A 276 18.87 13.64 4.90
C LEU A 276 17.95 14.83 4.60
N LYS A 277 16.82 14.93 5.33
CA LYS A 277 15.79 15.98 5.14
C LYS A 277 15.73 16.93 6.34
N PRO A 278 16.68 17.89 6.47
CA PRO A 278 16.84 18.68 7.70
C PRO A 278 15.89 19.86 7.87
N ALA A 279 15.08 20.16 6.85
CA ALA A 279 14.21 21.33 6.84
C ALA A 279 12.80 21.01 7.39
N ARG A 280 12.11 22.05 7.85
CA ARG A 280 10.64 22.05 7.98
C ARG A 280 9.99 22.78 6.81
N VAL A 281 8.72 22.50 6.54
CA VAL A 281 7.95 23.08 5.43
C VAL A 281 8.07 24.61 5.38
N THR A 282 8.09 25.27 6.56
CA THR A 282 8.28 26.71 6.75
C THR A 282 7.15 27.59 6.22
N GLY A 283 6.72 27.38 4.98
CA GLY A 283 5.58 28.05 4.35
C GLY A 283 5.48 27.63 2.87
N ARG A 284 4.28 27.72 2.28
CA ARG A 284 4.03 27.22 0.91
C ARG A 284 4.83 27.92 -0.19
N GLY A 285 5.22 29.17 0.03
CA GLY A 285 5.99 29.97 -0.92
C GLY A 285 7.47 30.08 -0.59
N VAL A 286 7.96 29.30 0.39
CA VAL A 286 9.36 29.35 0.82
C VAL A 286 10.16 28.34 0.01
N SER A 287 11.18 28.82 -0.72
CA SER A 287 12.08 27.97 -1.49
C SER A 287 12.95 27.11 -0.57
N SER A 288 13.50 26.00 -1.09
CA SER A 288 14.29 25.05 -0.30
C SER A 288 15.45 25.71 0.44
N GLU A 289 16.11 26.70 -0.16
CA GLU A 289 17.21 27.45 0.43
C GLU A 289 16.81 28.28 1.66
N ASP A 290 15.58 28.78 1.69
CA ASP A 290 15.05 29.65 2.75
C ASP A 290 14.24 28.89 3.80
N LYS A 291 14.05 27.57 3.63
CA LYS A 291 13.38 26.76 4.65
C LYS A 291 14.23 26.64 5.89
N ALA A 292 13.59 26.88 7.04
CA ALA A 292 14.25 26.81 8.33
C ALA A 292 14.56 25.35 8.72
N PRO A 293 15.55 25.15 9.63
CA PRO A 293 15.78 23.85 10.24
C PRO A 293 14.51 23.26 10.87
N TYR A 294 14.40 21.93 10.81
CA TYR A 294 13.35 21.17 11.47
C TYR A 294 13.48 21.29 13.00
N ASP A 295 12.36 21.59 13.65
CA ASP A 295 12.26 21.76 15.10
C ASP A 295 11.21 20.76 15.64
N PRO A 296 11.64 19.69 16.32
CA PRO A 296 10.73 18.66 16.81
C PRO A 296 9.78 19.18 17.89
N VAL A 297 10.17 20.16 18.71
CA VAL A 297 9.29 20.73 19.75
C VAL A 297 8.16 21.53 19.10
N ARG A 298 8.47 22.26 18.02
CA ARG A 298 7.46 22.98 17.25
C ARG A 298 6.53 22.03 16.51
N ALA A 299 7.06 20.97 15.94
CA ALA A 299 6.27 19.93 15.28
C ALA A 299 5.32 19.26 16.29
N ASP A 300 5.83 18.88 17.47
CA ASP A 300 5.08 18.23 18.53
C ASP A 300 3.86 19.06 19.00
N ARG A 301 4.04 20.36 19.22
CA ARG A 301 2.93 21.28 19.55
C ARG A 301 1.90 21.37 18.44
N ALA A 302 2.34 21.32 17.18
CA ALA A 302 1.42 21.33 16.05
C ALA A 302 0.61 20.03 15.96
N ILE A 303 1.21 18.89 16.34
CA ILE A 303 0.50 17.61 16.41
C ILE A 303 -0.67 17.72 17.39
N ASP A 304 -0.47 18.25 18.59
CA ASP A 304 -1.54 18.36 19.60
C ASP A 304 -2.75 19.17 19.09
N VAL A 305 -2.48 20.28 18.40
CA VAL A 305 -3.53 21.11 17.77
C VAL A 305 -4.26 20.32 16.68
N HIS A 306 -3.54 19.59 15.84
CA HIS A 306 -4.15 18.81 14.75
C HIS A 306 -4.88 17.55 15.24
N VAL A 307 -4.46 16.95 16.35
CA VAL A 307 -5.20 15.86 17.01
C VAL A 307 -6.54 16.38 17.53
N ALA A 308 -6.53 17.52 18.24
CA ALA A 308 -7.76 18.13 18.75
C ALA A 308 -8.73 18.50 17.61
N ASP A 309 -8.24 19.17 16.57
CA ASP A 309 -9.04 19.53 15.38
C ASP A 309 -9.64 18.27 14.71
N PHE A 310 -8.85 17.21 14.53
CA PHE A 310 -9.34 16.00 13.88
C PHE A 310 -10.41 15.28 14.71
N VAL A 311 -10.23 15.21 16.03
CA VAL A 311 -11.23 14.65 16.96
C VAL A 311 -12.55 15.43 16.85
N ASP A 312 -12.49 16.77 16.86
CA ASP A 312 -13.67 17.61 16.72
C ASP A 312 -14.35 17.41 15.35
N VAL A 313 -13.58 17.33 14.27
CA VAL A 313 -14.09 17.04 12.92
C VAL A 313 -14.84 15.71 12.89
N VAL A 314 -14.23 14.63 13.41
CA VAL A 314 -14.84 13.29 13.43
C VAL A 314 -16.11 13.30 14.28
N ARG A 315 -16.06 13.89 15.47
CA ARG A 315 -17.21 13.96 16.38
C ARG A 315 -18.36 14.74 15.76
N ASN A 316 -18.10 15.91 15.20
CA ASN A 316 -19.12 16.73 14.55
C ASN A 316 -19.72 16.01 13.35
N ARG A 317 -18.90 15.34 12.53
CA ARG A 317 -19.39 14.55 11.39
C ARG A 317 -20.29 13.39 11.83
N LEU A 318 -19.89 12.67 12.88
CA LEU A 318 -20.70 11.59 13.44
C LEU A 318 -22.04 12.08 13.98
N LEU A 319 -22.06 13.21 14.69
CA LEU A 319 -23.30 13.81 15.21
C LEU A 319 -24.21 14.25 14.07
N SER A 320 -23.69 14.99 13.09
CA SER A 320 -24.49 15.49 11.97
C SER A 320 -25.07 14.36 11.12
N GLU A 321 -24.28 13.33 10.84
CA GLU A 321 -24.75 12.19 10.06
C GLU A 321 -25.74 11.34 10.85
N SER A 322 -25.53 11.16 12.15
CA SER A 322 -26.47 10.41 12.99
C SER A 322 -27.83 11.10 13.09
N GLU A 323 -27.84 12.43 13.22
CA GLU A 323 -29.07 13.23 13.18
C GLU A 323 -29.76 13.11 11.82
N ARG A 324 -29.01 13.23 10.72
CA ARG A 324 -29.54 13.12 9.35
C ARG A 324 -30.23 11.77 9.09
N ILE A 325 -29.64 10.67 9.55
CA ILE A 325 -30.17 9.32 9.28
C ILE A 325 -31.07 8.78 10.41
N GLY A 326 -31.23 9.51 11.51
CA GLY A 326 -32.08 9.12 12.64
C GLY A 326 -31.56 7.91 13.45
N ARG A 327 -30.29 7.54 13.30
CA ARG A 327 -29.64 6.42 14.00
C ARG A 327 -28.13 6.61 14.04
N PRO A 328 -27.36 5.85 14.85
CA PRO A 328 -25.91 5.99 14.89
C PRO A 328 -25.26 5.81 13.50
N ALA A 329 -24.47 6.80 13.09
CA ALA A 329 -23.72 6.79 11.83
C ALA A 329 -22.32 6.17 11.96
N HIS A 330 -21.78 5.76 10.82
CA HIS A 330 -20.41 5.33 10.60
C HIS A 330 -19.68 6.38 9.76
N VAL A 331 -18.44 6.71 10.14
CA VAL A 331 -17.59 7.67 9.41
C VAL A 331 -16.24 7.02 9.18
N ILE A 332 -15.77 7.04 7.94
CA ILE A 332 -14.56 6.33 7.51
C ILE A 332 -13.57 7.30 6.91
N ALA A 333 -12.35 7.32 7.46
CA ALA A 333 -11.21 8.01 6.84
C ALA A 333 -10.23 6.97 6.31
N ALA A 334 -9.88 7.07 5.03
CA ALA A 334 -9.02 6.08 4.36
C ALA A 334 -7.85 6.75 3.64
N PHE A 335 -6.64 6.21 3.85
CA PHE A 335 -5.38 6.81 3.38
C PHE A 335 -4.38 5.73 2.95
N ASP A 336 -3.44 6.12 2.06
CA ASP A 336 -2.22 5.34 1.86
C ASP A 336 -1.39 5.33 3.13
N THR A 337 -0.78 4.18 3.44
CA THR A 337 -0.01 3.98 4.68
C THR A 337 1.24 4.84 4.69
N GLU A 338 1.87 5.00 3.53
CA GLU A 338 3.08 5.78 3.31
C GLU A 338 2.85 7.27 3.59
N LEU A 339 1.59 7.74 3.68
CA LEU A 339 1.31 9.07 4.22
C LEU A 339 1.92 9.22 5.62
N PHE A 340 1.74 8.25 6.50
CA PHE A 340 2.12 8.34 7.89
C PHE A 340 3.57 7.92 8.09
N GLY A 341 4.46 8.90 7.99
CA GLY A 341 5.88 8.81 8.31
C GLY A 341 6.79 9.00 7.10
N HIS A 342 6.41 8.46 5.94
CA HIS A 342 7.18 8.69 4.71
C HIS A 342 6.88 10.07 4.12
N TRP A 343 5.64 10.37 3.70
CA TRP A 343 5.26 11.69 3.18
C TRP A 343 5.08 12.74 4.28
N TRP A 344 4.44 12.35 5.38
CA TRP A 344 4.26 13.17 6.58
C TRP A 344 4.99 12.54 7.76
N TYR A 345 6.19 13.03 8.05
CA TYR A 345 7.10 12.45 9.05
C TYR A 345 6.46 12.25 10.43
N GLU A 346 5.66 13.22 10.88
CA GLU A 346 5.01 13.20 12.20
C GLU A 346 3.74 12.35 12.24
N GLY A 347 3.33 11.78 11.09
CA GLY A 347 2.11 11.00 10.93
C GLY A 347 1.94 9.86 11.94
N PRO A 348 2.96 9.02 12.24
CA PRO A 348 2.84 7.96 13.24
C PRO A 348 2.56 8.49 14.65
N THR A 349 3.22 9.58 15.05
CA THR A 349 2.98 10.23 16.35
C THR A 349 1.57 10.82 16.42
N TRP A 350 1.13 11.48 15.34
CA TRP A 350 -0.23 11.99 15.24
C TRP A 350 -1.27 10.86 15.31
N LEU A 351 -1.01 9.74 14.63
CA LEU A 351 -1.89 8.57 14.61
C LEU A 351 -2.01 7.98 16.02
N ALA A 352 -0.88 7.81 16.72
CA ALA A 352 -0.85 7.30 18.08
C ALA A 352 -1.65 8.18 19.06
N ARG A 353 -1.56 9.50 18.94
CA ARG A 353 -2.33 10.44 19.78
C ARG A 353 -3.81 10.47 19.40
N THR A 354 -4.13 10.48 18.11
CA THR A 354 -5.50 10.46 17.60
C THR A 354 -6.26 9.21 18.03
N LEU A 355 -5.64 8.02 17.94
CA LEU A 355 -6.25 6.75 18.36
C LEU A 355 -6.47 6.64 19.87
N ARG A 356 -5.74 7.42 20.69
CA ARG A 356 -6.02 7.55 22.14
C ARG A 356 -7.10 8.59 22.41
N ALA A 357 -7.02 9.75 21.77
CA ALA A 357 -7.91 10.89 22.00
C ALA A 357 -9.36 10.67 21.51
N LEU A 358 -9.55 9.93 20.42
CA LEU A 358 -10.89 9.64 19.88
C LEU A 358 -11.78 8.95 20.94
N PRO A 359 -11.41 7.78 21.53
CA PRO A 359 -12.16 7.18 22.64
C PRO A 359 -12.35 8.09 23.85
N GLU A 360 -11.32 8.84 24.25
CA GLU A 360 -11.37 9.77 25.40
C GLU A 360 -12.42 10.88 25.18
N SER A 361 -12.66 11.27 23.93
CA SER A 361 -13.72 12.23 23.54
C SER A 361 -15.11 11.61 23.37
N GLY A 362 -15.27 10.30 23.66
CA GLY A 362 -16.52 9.57 23.51
C GLY A 362 -16.80 9.05 22.10
N VAL A 363 -15.83 9.11 21.18
CA VAL A 363 -15.95 8.51 19.85
C VAL A 363 -15.63 7.01 19.92
N ARG A 364 -16.61 6.16 19.58
CA ARG A 364 -16.37 4.73 19.36
C ARG A 364 -15.51 4.53 18.11
N VAL A 365 -14.28 4.06 18.29
CA VAL A 365 -13.39 3.60 17.22
C VAL A 365 -13.62 2.10 16.99
N GLY A 366 -13.58 1.66 15.72
CA GLY A 366 -13.72 0.26 15.33
C GLY A 366 -13.27 0.03 13.90
N THR A 367 -13.23 -1.23 13.49
CA THR A 367 -12.87 -1.71 12.15
C THR A 367 -14.08 -1.75 11.20
N LEU A 368 -13.88 -2.05 9.92
CA LEU A 368 -14.98 -2.30 8.99
C LEU A 368 -15.74 -3.57 9.37
N ARG A 369 -15.05 -4.59 9.90
CA ARG A 369 -15.71 -5.77 10.48
C ARG A 369 -16.60 -5.42 11.67
N ASP A 370 -16.12 -4.60 12.60
CA ASP A 370 -16.95 -4.14 13.72
C ASP A 370 -18.19 -3.39 13.20
N ALA A 371 -18.03 -2.59 12.13
CA ALA A 371 -19.15 -1.89 11.50
C ALA A 371 -20.24 -2.86 11.01
N LEU A 372 -19.83 -3.98 10.39
CA LEU A 372 -20.75 -5.02 9.95
C LEU A 372 -21.43 -5.70 11.13
N ASP A 373 -20.66 -6.13 12.12
CA ASP A 373 -21.14 -6.91 13.27
C ASP A 373 -22.10 -6.10 14.14
N ASP A 374 -21.89 -4.78 14.25
CA ASP A 374 -22.76 -3.84 14.96
C ASP A 374 -23.96 -3.34 14.12
N GLY A 375 -24.07 -3.76 12.86
CA GLY A 375 -25.19 -3.39 12.00
C GLY A 375 -25.15 -1.94 11.49
N PHE A 376 -23.96 -1.35 11.29
CA PHE A 376 -23.76 -0.10 10.53
C PHE A 376 -23.91 -0.34 9.01
N VAL A 377 -24.98 -1.05 8.63
CA VAL A 377 -25.32 -1.42 7.26
C VAL A 377 -26.68 -0.80 6.93
N GLY A 378 -26.72 -0.08 5.81
CA GLY A 378 -27.91 0.60 5.29
C GLY A 378 -28.64 -0.23 4.24
N SER A 379 -29.45 0.45 3.43
CA SER A 379 -30.14 -0.17 2.30
C SER A 379 -29.16 -0.58 1.20
N ARG A 380 -29.54 -1.62 0.44
CA ARG A 380 -28.87 -2.07 -0.77
C ARG A 380 -28.76 -0.95 -1.82
N VAL A 381 -27.70 -0.98 -2.63
CA VAL A 381 -27.42 -0.01 -3.69
C VAL A 381 -26.91 -0.70 -4.96
N GLU A 382 -27.14 -0.06 -6.10
CA GLU A 382 -26.39 -0.31 -7.33
C GLU A 382 -25.17 0.61 -7.35
N LEU A 383 -23.98 0.04 -7.54
CA LEU A 383 -22.76 0.82 -7.65
C LEU A 383 -22.41 1.09 -9.11
N PRO A 384 -22.08 2.33 -9.49
CA PRO A 384 -21.56 2.61 -10.82
C PRO A 384 -20.08 2.21 -10.94
N ALA A 385 -19.63 2.07 -12.18
CA ALA A 385 -18.21 2.00 -12.49
C ALA A 385 -17.47 3.20 -11.86
N SER A 386 -16.45 2.93 -11.06
CA SER A 386 -15.76 3.98 -10.30
C SER A 386 -14.35 3.57 -9.87
N SER A 387 -13.59 4.55 -9.36
CA SER A 387 -12.35 4.35 -8.61
C SER A 387 -12.19 5.49 -7.60
N TRP A 388 -11.22 5.39 -6.69
CA TRP A 388 -10.85 6.52 -5.84
C TRP A 388 -9.89 7.54 -6.48
N GLY A 389 -9.46 7.28 -7.73
CA GLY A 389 -8.50 8.06 -8.49
C GLY A 389 -9.01 9.45 -8.89
N SER A 390 -8.21 10.15 -9.70
CA SER A 390 -8.61 11.44 -10.29
C SER A 390 -9.82 11.24 -11.20
N GLY A 391 -10.81 12.13 -11.09
CA GLY A 391 -12.07 12.06 -11.84
C GLY A 391 -13.08 11.02 -11.36
N LYS A 392 -12.71 10.15 -10.41
CA LYS A 392 -13.58 9.11 -9.81
C LYS A 392 -14.08 8.06 -10.81
N ASP A 393 -13.40 7.98 -11.95
CA ASP A 393 -13.63 7.04 -13.04
C ASP A 393 -12.34 6.22 -13.29
N TRP A 394 -12.22 5.60 -14.46
CA TRP A 394 -11.07 4.75 -14.79
C TRP A 394 -9.98 5.46 -15.60
N GLN A 395 -10.08 6.76 -15.87
CA GLN A 395 -9.25 7.46 -16.86
C GLN A 395 -7.74 7.43 -16.57
N VAL A 396 -7.36 7.25 -15.29
CA VAL A 396 -5.96 7.10 -14.88
C VAL A 396 -5.37 5.76 -15.39
N TRP A 397 -6.20 4.74 -15.61
CA TRP A 397 -5.78 3.40 -16.02
C TRP A 397 -6.21 3.01 -17.44
N ASN A 398 -7.13 3.75 -18.07
CA ASN A 398 -7.55 3.52 -19.46
C ASN A 398 -7.60 4.77 -20.35
N GLY A 399 -7.02 5.88 -19.90
CA GLY A 399 -6.93 7.11 -20.69
C GLY A 399 -5.91 7.02 -21.83
N GLU A 400 -5.93 8.03 -22.70
CA GLU A 400 -5.07 8.11 -23.90
C GLU A 400 -3.57 7.98 -23.58
N GLN A 401 -3.12 8.55 -22.45
CA GLN A 401 -1.70 8.54 -22.04
C GLN A 401 -1.14 7.13 -21.73
N VAL A 402 -2.02 6.17 -21.46
CA VAL A 402 -1.68 4.80 -21.03
C VAL A 402 -2.27 3.74 -21.96
N ALA A 403 -2.78 4.15 -23.13
CA ALA A 403 -3.38 3.24 -24.10
C ALA A 403 -2.39 2.16 -24.58
N ASP A 404 -1.10 2.48 -24.64
CA ASP A 404 0.00 1.55 -24.92
C ASP A 404 0.06 0.41 -23.89
N LEU A 405 -0.09 0.74 -22.60
CA LEU A 405 -0.11 -0.25 -21.52
C LEU A 405 -1.39 -1.09 -21.52
N VAL A 406 -2.55 -0.48 -21.85
CA VAL A 406 -3.81 -1.24 -21.99
C VAL A 406 -3.70 -2.27 -23.11
N GLN A 407 -3.14 -1.88 -24.26
CA GLN A 407 -2.89 -2.80 -25.38
C GLN A 407 -1.89 -3.89 -24.99
N LEU A 408 -0.76 -3.51 -24.38
CA LEU A 408 0.24 -4.47 -23.89
C LEU A 408 -0.38 -5.51 -22.96
N ASN A 409 -1.20 -5.06 -21.99
CA ASN A 409 -1.87 -5.93 -21.04
C ASN A 409 -2.80 -6.93 -21.74
N ALA A 410 -3.61 -6.48 -22.70
CA ALA A 410 -4.51 -7.35 -23.44
C ALA A 410 -3.74 -8.44 -24.23
N GLU A 411 -2.68 -8.04 -24.95
CA GLU A 411 -1.85 -8.97 -25.74
C GLU A 411 -1.12 -10.01 -24.87
N VAL A 412 -0.53 -9.57 -23.76
CA VAL A 412 0.26 -10.43 -22.86
C VAL A 412 -0.65 -11.41 -22.13
N VAL A 413 -1.81 -10.95 -21.66
CA VAL A 413 -2.79 -11.81 -20.98
C VAL A 413 -3.34 -12.88 -21.92
N ASP A 414 -3.69 -12.54 -23.17
CA ASP A 414 -4.15 -13.53 -24.16
C ASP A 414 -3.07 -14.58 -24.47
N THR A 415 -1.82 -14.12 -24.65
CA THR A 415 -0.66 -15.00 -24.87
C THR A 415 -0.47 -15.96 -23.68
N ALA A 416 -0.55 -15.45 -22.45
CA ALA A 416 -0.36 -16.23 -21.25
C ALA A 416 -1.47 -17.28 -21.06
N LEU A 417 -2.73 -16.85 -21.09
CA LEU A 417 -3.88 -17.74 -20.88
C LEU A 417 -3.93 -18.86 -21.94
N SER A 418 -3.77 -18.51 -23.22
CA SER A 418 -3.79 -19.49 -24.31
C SER A 418 -2.63 -20.50 -24.22
N THR A 419 -1.46 -20.07 -23.75
CA THR A 419 -0.29 -20.94 -23.59
C THR A 419 -0.44 -21.86 -22.39
N VAL A 420 -0.90 -21.32 -21.24
CA VAL A 420 -1.14 -22.09 -20.02
C VAL A 420 -2.23 -23.14 -20.24
N ASP A 421 -3.33 -22.80 -20.90
CA ASP A 421 -4.39 -23.76 -21.22
C ASP A 421 -3.88 -24.94 -22.05
N LYS A 422 -3.06 -24.66 -23.09
CA LYS A 422 -2.44 -25.70 -23.91
C LYS A 422 -1.47 -26.56 -23.11
N ALA A 423 -0.63 -25.95 -22.27
CA ALA A 423 0.34 -26.66 -21.44
C ALA A 423 -0.35 -27.61 -20.43
N LEU A 424 -1.41 -27.13 -19.77
CA LEU A 424 -2.18 -27.92 -18.82
C LEU A 424 -2.98 -29.03 -19.50
N ALA A 425 -3.49 -28.79 -20.73
CA ALA A 425 -4.18 -29.83 -21.51
C ALA A 425 -3.21 -30.93 -21.98
N GLN A 426 -1.98 -30.59 -22.37
CA GLN A 426 -0.96 -31.56 -22.81
C GLN A 426 -0.43 -32.42 -21.66
N THR A 427 -0.38 -31.87 -20.46
CA THR A 427 0.12 -32.56 -19.25
C THR A 427 -0.98 -33.26 -18.45
N ALA A 428 -2.25 -33.07 -18.83
CA ALA A 428 -3.37 -33.78 -18.23
C ALA A 428 -3.29 -35.27 -18.59
N SER A 429 -3.15 -36.12 -17.56
CA SER A 429 -3.33 -37.56 -17.70
C SER A 429 -4.82 -37.87 -17.91
N LEU A 430 -5.13 -38.90 -18.71
CA LEU A 430 -6.51 -39.39 -18.89
C LEU A 430 -7.11 -39.91 -17.56
N ASP A 431 -6.28 -40.41 -16.64
CA ASP A 431 -6.70 -41.12 -15.43
C ASP A 431 -6.06 -40.57 -14.12
N GLY A 432 -5.40 -39.41 -14.16
CA GLY A 432 -4.66 -38.86 -13.01
C GLY A 432 -4.73 -37.34 -12.86
N PRO A 433 -4.42 -36.80 -11.66
CA PRO A 433 -4.42 -35.36 -11.45
C PRO A 433 -3.32 -34.70 -12.30
N THR A 434 -3.64 -33.56 -12.93
CA THR A 434 -2.67 -32.76 -13.67
C THR A 434 -1.51 -32.36 -12.73
N PRO A 435 -0.25 -32.68 -13.07
CA PRO A 435 0.90 -32.26 -12.26
C PRO A 435 1.06 -30.74 -12.29
N ARG A 436 1.62 -30.17 -11.22
CA ARG A 436 1.95 -28.74 -11.18
C ARG A 436 3.02 -28.43 -12.22
N ASP A 437 2.86 -27.33 -12.94
CA ASP A 437 3.78 -26.90 -13.98
C ASP A 437 4.42 -25.56 -13.60
N ASN A 438 5.68 -25.60 -13.15
CA ASN A 438 6.40 -24.40 -12.71
C ASN A 438 6.65 -23.40 -13.86
N VAL A 439 6.66 -23.85 -15.13
CA VAL A 439 6.77 -22.96 -16.28
C VAL A 439 5.47 -22.18 -16.45
N ALA A 440 4.32 -22.87 -16.35
CA ALA A 440 3.01 -22.23 -16.38
C ALA A 440 2.82 -21.25 -15.21
N ASP A 441 3.30 -21.61 -14.01
CA ASP A 441 3.29 -20.72 -12.85
C ASP A 441 4.10 -19.44 -13.11
N GLN A 442 5.31 -19.55 -13.70
CA GLN A 442 6.13 -18.38 -14.00
C GLN A 442 5.48 -17.52 -15.10
N ILE A 443 4.86 -18.12 -16.12
CA ILE A 443 4.10 -17.36 -17.14
C ILE A 443 3.02 -16.50 -16.48
N LEU A 444 2.22 -17.08 -15.58
CA LEU A 444 1.17 -16.33 -14.87
C LEU A 444 1.76 -15.27 -13.93
N ARG A 445 2.87 -15.57 -13.26
CA ARG A 445 3.56 -14.63 -12.36
C ARG A 445 4.04 -13.38 -13.11
N GLU A 446 4.76 -13.56 -14.22
CA GLU A 446 5.21 -12.45 -15.06
C GLU A 446 4.03 -11.68 -15.66
N THR A 447 2.96 -12.37 -16.04
CA THR A 447 1.74 -11.73 -16.53
C THR A 447 1.14 -10.83 -15.45
N LEU A 448 1.03 -11.31 -14.21
CA LEU A 448 0.50 -10.53 -13.08
C LEU A 448 1.37 -9.31 -12.77
N LEU A 449 2.70 -9.44 -12.83
CA LEU A 449 3.62 -8.31 -12.67
C LEU A 449 3.50 -7.30 -13.81
N THR A 450 3.23 -7.76 -15.04
CA THR A 450 2.98 -6.90 -16.21
C THR A 450 1.74 -6.03 -16.01
N VAL A 451 0.66 -6.59 -15.45
CA VAL A 451 -0.65 -5.93 -15.37
C VAL A 451 -0.90 -5.15 -14.06
N SER A 452 0.15 -4.85 -13.29
CA SER A 452 0.00 -4.07 -12.05
C SER A 452 -0.63 -2.70 -12.32
N SER A 453 -1.53 -2.23 -11.44
CA SER A 453 -2.14 -0.90 -11.60
C SER A 453 -1.15 0.25 -11.44
N ASP A 454 0.00 -0.02 -10.83
CA ASP A 454 1.08 0.95 -10.60
C ASP A 454 1.62 1.55 -11.89
N TRP A 455 1.78 0.74 -12.94
CA TRP A 455 2.42 1.19 -14.18
C TRP A 455 1.65 2.30 -14.88
N PRO A 456 0.35 2.13 -15.21
CA PRO A 456 -0.44 3.22 -15.75
C PRO A 456 -0.62 4.38 -14.76
N PHE A 457 -0.66 4.12 -13.44
CA PHE A 457 -0.73 5.20 -12.45
C PHE A 457 0.51 6.09 -12.51
N MET A 458 1.71 5.51 -12.48
CA MET A 458 2.98 6.24 -12.52
C MET A 458 3.16 7.03 -13.81
N VAL A 459 2.73 6.48 -14.94
CA VAL A 459 2.72 7.15 -16.24
C VAL A 459 1.74 8.33 -16.23
N SER A 460 0.49 8.12 -15.81
CA SER A 460 -0.55 9.15 -15.81
C SER A 460 -0.27 10.30 -14.84
N LYS A 461 0.57 10.08 -13.83
CA LYS A 461 1.02 11.10 -12.87
C LYS A 461 2.38 11.70 -13.18
N ASP A 462 3.04 11.23 -14.24
CA ASP A 462 4.41 11.61 -14.62
C ASP A 462 5.39 11.57 -13.43
N SER A 463 5.24 10.54 -12.60
CA SER A 463 6.04 10.38 -11.37
C SER A 463 7.30 9.55 -11.58
N ALA A 464 7.20 8.52 -12.42
CA ALA A 464 8.29 7.67 -12.87
C ALA A 464 7.91 6.95 -14.17
N ALA A 465 7.40 7.70 -15.16
CA ALA A 465 6.78 7.14 -16.36
C ALA A 465 7.69 6.20 -17.15
N ASP A 466 8.97 6.55 -17.31
CA ASP A 466 9.96 5.72 -18.01
C ASP A 466 10.23 4.41 -17.29
N TYR A 467 10.36 4.45 -15.96
CA TYR A 467 10.53 3.27 -15.14
C TYR A 467 9.30 2.35 -15.25
N ALA A 468 8.10 2.92 -15.15
CA ALA A 468 6.85 2.17 -15.23
C ALA A 468 6.67 1.46 -16.59
N ARG A 469 6.92 2.16 -17.71
CA ARG A 469 6.89 1.53 -19.04
C ARG A 469 7.95 0.45 -19.18
N TYR A 470 9.17 0.71 -18.73
CA TYR A 470 10.25 -0.29 -18.75
C TYR A 470 9.85 -1.55 -17.98
N ARG A 471 9.31 -1.40 -16.76
CA ARG A 471 8.86 -2.52 -15.91
C ARG A 471 7.75 -3.33 -16.56
N ALA A 472 6.70 -2.67 -17.07
CA ALA A 472 5.62 -3.37 -17.76
C ALA A 472 6.14 -4.16 -18.98
N HIS A 473 7.01 -3.55 -19.79
CA HIS A 473 7.60 -4.22 -20.95
C HIS A 473 8.57 -5.35 -20.59
N LEU A 474 9.32 -5.23 -19.49
CA LEU A 474 10.24 -6.27 -19.02
C LEU A 474 9.48 -7.56 -18.64
N HIS A 475 8.42 -7.44 -17.84
CA HIS A 475 7.60 -8.59 -17.45
C HIS A 475 6.79 -9.15 -18.63
N ALA A 476 6.33 -8.27 -19.53
CA ALA A 476 5.69 -8.69 -20.78
C ALA A 476 6.65 -9.50 -21.66
N HIS A 477 7.91 -9.09 -21.72
CA HIS A 477 8.96 -9.79 -22.45
C HIS A 477 9.22 -11.17 -21.83
N ALA A 478 9.39 -11.25 -20.51
CA ALA A 478 9.57 -12.51 -19.80
C ALA A 478 8.41 -13.49 -20.08
N THR A 479 7.16 -13.01 -19.99
CA THR A 479 5.97 -13.78 -20.33
C THR A 479 6.04 -14.33 -21.76
N ARG A 480 6.30 -13.45 -22.74
CA ARG A 480 6.34 -13.81 -24.17
C ARG A 480 7.48 -14.78 -24.49
N GLU A 481 8.64 -14.61 -23.87
CA GLU A 481 9.81 -15.45 -24.12
C GLU A 481 9.60 -16.88 -23.60
N ILE A 482 9.12 -17.02 -22.35
CA ILE A 482 8.80 -18.31 -21.75
C ILE A 482 7.67 -18.98 -22.54
N ALA A 483 6.59 -18.24 -22.82
CA ALA A 483 5.45 -18.75 -23.57
C ALA A 483 5.83 -19.18 -24.99
N GLY A 484 6.65 -18.39 -25.69
CA GLY A 484 7.14 -18.71 -27.03
C GLY A 484 8.00 -19.97 -27.08
N ALA A 485 8.87 -20.19 -26.09
CA ALA A 485 9.63 -21.43 -25.96
C ALA A 485 8.73 -22.64 -25.73
N LEU A 486 7.76 -22.51 -24.82
CA LEU A 486 6.81 -23.58 -24.49
C LEU A 486 5.90 -23.93 -25.66
N ALA A 487 5.31 -22.93 -26.33
CA ALA A 487 4.44 -23.11 -27.49
C ALA A 487 5.16 -23.72 -28.70
N SER A 488 6.48 -23.54 -28.81
CA SER A 488 7.33 -24.16 -29.84
C SER A 488 7.73 -25.61 -29.52
N GLY A 489 7.23 -26.20 -28.43
CA GLY A 489 7.63 -27.53 -27.97
C GLY A 489 9.05 -27.60 -27.37
N ARG A 490 9.71 -26.46 -27.13
CA ARG A 490 11.08 -26.38 -26.56
C ARG A 490 11.01 -26.33 -25.04
N ARG A 491 10.47 -27.38 -24.42
CA ARG A 491 10.19 -27.45 -22.97
C ARG A 491 11.42 -27.14 -22.11
N ASP A 492 12.56 -27.80 -22.36
CA ASP A 492 13.80 -27.56 -21.60
C ASP A 492 14.27 -26.10 -21.67
N ALA A 493 14.03 -25.42 -22.80
CA ALA A 493 14.36 -24.01 -22.94
C ALA A 493 13.39 -23.14 -22.13
N ALA A 494 12.09 -23.46 -22.16
CA ALA A 494 11.09 -22.77 -21.34
C ALA A 494 11.37 -22.93 -19.84
N GLU A 495 11.82 -24.11 -19.40
CA GLU A 495 12.22 -24.37 -18.01
C GLU A 495 13.43 -23.53 -17.60
N ARG A 496 14.50 -23.51 -18.41
CA ARG A 496 15.67 -22.65 -18.13
C ARG A 496 15.31 -21.16 -18.09
N LEU A 497 14.44 -20.70 -18.99
CA LEU A 497 13.96 -19.31 -18.99
C LEU A 497 13.14 -19.01 -17.73
N ALA A 498 12.19 -19.88 -17.39
CA ALA A 498 11.38 -19.73 -16.19
C ALA A 498 12.24 -19.71 -14.92
N GLU A 499 13.21 -20.62 -14.78
CA GLU A 499 14.18 -20.63 -13.68
C GLU A 499 15.05 -19.37 -13.64
N GLY A 500 15.40 -18.80 -14.81
CA GLY A 500 16.13 -17.55 -14.92
C GLY A 500 15.34 -16.37 -14.35
N TRP A 501 14.13 -16.17 -14.85
CA TRP A 501 13.22 -15.10 -14.40
C TRP A 501 12.81 -15.25 -12.93
N THR A 502 12.59 -16.49 -12.46
CA THR A 502 12.27 -16.81 -11.06
C THR A 502 13.29 -16.25 -10.06
N ARG A 503 14.56 -16.04 -10.44
CA ARG A 503 15.57 -15.50 -9.52
C ARG A 503 15.28 -14.08 -9.08
N ALA A 504 14.75 -13.25 -9.98
CA ALA A 504 14.35 -11.88 -9.68
C ALA A 504 12.85 -11.80 -9.32
N ASP A 505 12.04 -12.66 -9.93
CA ASP A 505 10.58 -12.62 -9.87
C ASP A 505 10.04 -13.93 -9.30
N GLY A 506 10.56 -14.33 -8.12
CA GLY A 506 10.24 -15.59 -7.43
C GLY A 506 9.14 -15.51 -6.37
N LEU A 507 8.44 -14.37 -6.27
CA LEU A 507 7.36 -14.15 -5.30
C LEU A 507 6.17 -15.10 -5.50
N PHE A 508 5.33 -15.33 -4.48
CA PHE A 508 4.17 -16.23 -4.54
C PHE A 508 4.52 -17.69 -4.90
N GLY A 509 5.41 -18.33 -4.13
CA GLY A 509 5.83 -19.71 -4.37
C GLY A 509 4.70 -20.76 -4.37
N ALA A 510 3.55 -20.43 -3.78
CA ALA A 510 2.36 -21.28 -3.75
C ALA A 510 1.38 -21.08 -4.93
N LEU A 511 1.60 -20.06 -5.77
CA LEU A 511 0.81 -19.82 -6.99
C LEU A 511 0.82 -21.08 -7.86
N ASP A 512 -0.36 -21.51 -8.32
CA ASP A 512 -0.49 -22.77 -9.06
C ASP A 512 -1.42 -22.58 -10.27
N ALA A 513 -0.87 -22.66 -11.47
CA ALA A 513 -1.57 -22.46 -12.72
C ALA A 513 -2.74 -23.44 -12.91
N ARG A 514 -2.73 -24.61 -12.25
CA ARG A 514 -3.84 -25.57 -12.30
C ARG A 514 -5.13 -25.02 -11.68
N ARG A 515 -5.02 -23.99 -10.83
CA ARG A 515 -6.16 -23.31 -10.19
C ARG A 515 -6.70 -22.14 -11.02
N LEU A 516 -6.14 -21.88 -12.20
CA LEU A 516 -6.71 -20.95 -13.18
C LEU A 516 -8.12 -21.43 -13.57
N PRO A 517 -9.16 -20.58 -13.48
CA PRO A 517 -10.50 -20.93 -13.95
C PRO A 517 -10.48 -21.35 -15.42
N ARG A 518 -11.32 -22.31 -15.81
CA ARG A 518 -11.40 -22.80 -17.20
C ARG A 518 -12.30 -21.92 -18.06
#